data_AF-A0A4Z0EU31-F1
#
_entry.id   AF-A0A4Z0EU31-F1
#
_cell.length_a   1.000
_cell.length_b   1.000
_cell.length_c   1.000
_cell.angle_alpha   90.00
_cell.angle_beta   90.00
_cell.angle_gamma   90.00
#
_symmetry.space_group_name_H-M   'P 1'
#
loop_
_entity.id
_entity.type
_entity.pdbx_description
1 polymer ?
#
loop_
_entity_poly.entity_id
_entity_poly.type
_entity_poly.pdbx_seq_one_letter_code
_entity_poly.pdbx_strand_id
1 'polypeptide(L)'
;MAGLLAALSGCQEKPPVFTVLPTEKFVGYALSGDTLRVAHLLAQYHRYVLHQAVLIDGRETKQYALPVRVVPPDSVQFVTHDLRAQYQWRPWVEKQSVILFVQVEPSQDNQEETLWNIVAVMNERNSLESDLEKALQQANLGKSVGSDLGPGGMNILFEVTDPVSALPILVRALEARGVEQRARIARRLPTTPNDWRYEVVYPVNFSGKFNSM
;
A
#
# COMPACT_ATOMS: atom_id res chain seq x y z
N MET A 1 26.53 29.26 47.24
CA MET A 1 25.83 29.72 46.01
C MET A 1 26.45 28.93 44.86
N ALA A 2 25.76 27.88 44.40
CA ALA A 2 24.92 27.87 43.19
C ALA A 2 25.76 28.16 41.92
N GLY A 3 25.80 27.31 40.89
CA GLY A 3 24.84 26.28 40.53
C GLY A 3 25.33 25.29 39.48
N LEU A 4 24.49 24.26 39.32
CA LEU A 4 24.46 23.26 38.28
C LEU A 4 24.54 23.89 36.87
N LEU A 5 25.42 23.36 36.03
CA LEU A 5 25.28 23.39 34.57
C LEU A 5 24.80 22.00 34.14
N ALA A 6 23.48 21.87 34.02
CA ALA A 6 22.83 20.70 33.46
C ALA A 6 22.91 20.75 31.93
N ALA A 7 23.22 19.59 31.37
CA ALA A 7 23.26 19.32 29.94
C ALA A 7 21.90 19.61 29.26
N LEU A 8 21.95 20.37 28.18
CA LEU A 8 20.91 20.40 27.15
C LEU A 8 21.57 20.03 25.82
N SER A 9 21.92 18.75 25.68
CA SER A 9 22.12 18.15 24.37
C SER A 9 20.75 18.06 23.73
N GLY A 10 20.50 18.92 22.75
CA GLY A 10 19.25 19.00 22.03
C GLY A 10 18.86 17.65 21.42
N CYS A 11 17.77 17.08 21.91
CA CYS A 11 16.93 16.22 21.10
C CYS A 11 16.41 17.08 19.96
N GLN A 12 17.07 17.04 18.80
CA GLN A 12 16.41 17.38 17.56
C GLN A 12 15.35 16.31 17.33
N GLU A 13 14.12 16.59 17.79
CA GLU A 13 12.96 15.85 17.31
C GLU A 13 12.93 15.98 15.80
N LYS A 14 13.28 14.88 15.14
CA LYS A 14 13.10 14.74 13.70
C LYS A 14 11.61 15.01 13.45
N PRO A 15 11.25 16.04 12.67
CA PRO A 15 9.84 16.33 12.44
C PRO A 15 9.20 15.06 11.87
N PRO A 16 8.01 14.66 12.35
CA PRO A 16 7.29 13.54 11.76
C PRO A 16 7.19 13.80 10.26
N VAL A 17 7.76 12.89 9.46
CA VAL A 17 7.61 12.90 8.01
C VAL A 17 6.16 12.55 7.77
N PHE A 18 5.27 13.54 7.82
CA PHE A 18 3.90 13.37 7.37
C PHE A 18 3.97 13.16 5.86
N THR A 19 4.08 11.91 5.43
CA THR A 19 3.88 11.56 4.03
C THR A 19 2.41 11.85 3.74
N VAL A 20 2.12 13.04 3.19
CA VAL A 20 0.78 13.35 2.69
C VAL A 20 0.53 12.37 1.55
N LEU A 21 -0.30 11.36 1.83
CA LEU A 21 -0.67 10.39 0.81
C LEU A 21 -1.52 11.10 -0.25
N PRO A 22 -1.26 10.81 -1.53
CA PRO A 22 -1.97 11.45 -2.63
C PRO A 22 -3.47 11.10 -2.62
N THR A 23 -4.30 12.04 -3.08
CA THR A 23 -5.71 11.78 -3.39
C THR A 23 -5.85 11.26 -4.83
N GLU A 24 -6.51 10.13 -5.05
CA GLU A 24 -6.74 9.60 -6.40
C GLU A 24 -7.79 10.45 -7.16
N LYS A 25 -7.43 10.91 -8.36
CA LYS A 25 -8.30 11.61 -9.32
C LYS A 25 -8.74 10.70 -10.47
N PHE A 26 -7.88 9.77 -10.84
CA PHE A 26 -8.15 8.73 -11.81
C PHE A 26 -7.42 7.47 -11.38
N VAL A 27 -8.05 6.33 -11.61
CA VAL A 27 -7.41 5.03 -11.58
C VAL A 27 -8.10 4.15 -12.61
N GLY A 28 -7.31 3.44 -13.40
CA GLY A 28 -7.80 2.57 -14.44
C GLY A 28 -6.77 1.53 -14.81
N TYR A 29 -7.23 0.44 -15.41
CA TYR A 29 -6.37 -0.63 -15.87
C TYR A 29 -6.65 -1.01 -17.32
N ALA A 30 -5.66 -1.55 -18.02
CA ALA A 30 -5.78 -2.07 -19.38
C ALA A 30 -5.14 -3.45 -19.42
N LEU A 31 -5.92 -4.46 -19.82
CA LEU A 31 -5.48 -5.85 -19.88
C LEU A 31 -5.13 -6.24 -21.32
N SER A 32 -3.96 -6.86 -21.50
CA SER A 32 -3.51 -7.43 -22.77
C SER A 32 -2.75 -8.72 -22.51
N GLY A 33 -3.39 -9.87 -22.75
CA GLY A 33 -2.86 -11.18 -22.35
C GLY A 33 -2.63 -11.26 -20.84
N ASP A 34 -1.42 -11.66 -20.43
CA ASP A 34 -1.00 -11.74 -19.03
C ASP A 34 -0.44 -10.42 -18.49
N THR A 35 -0.49 -9.35 -19.29
CA THR A 35 0.02 -8.04 -18.93
C THR A 35 -1.13 -7.11 -18.57
N LEU A 36 -1.07 -6.56 -17.37
CA LEU A 36 -1.99 -5.55 -16.90
C LEU A 36 -1.24 -4.22 -16.75
N ARG A 37 -1.75 -3.17 -17.39
CA ARG A 37 -1.25 -1.81 -17.23
C ARG A 37 -2.17 -1.08 -16.28
N VAL A 38 -1.61 -0.40 -15.30
CA VAL A 38 -2.35 0.41 -14.32
C VAL A 38 -1.88 1.85 -14.43
N ALA A 39 -2.80 2.78 -14.20
CA ALA A 39 -2.52 4.21 -14.24
C ALA A 39 -3.30 4.92 -13.14
N HIS A 40 -2.60 5.73 -12.36
CA HIS A 40 -3.14 6.55 -11.28
C HIS A 40 -2.80 8.01 -11.54
N LEU A 41 -3.81 8.86 -11.64
CA LEU A 41 -3.61 10.30 -11.53
C LEU A 41 -3.85 10.70 -10.09
N LEU A 42 -2.77 11.12 -9.43
CA LEU A 42 -2.70 11.43 -8.02
C LEU A 42 -2.60 12.94 -7.82
N ALA A 43 -3.39 13.50 -6.91
CA ALA A 43 -3.20 14.86 -6.42
C ALA A 43 -2.35 14.80 -5.15
N GLN A 44 -1.16 15.38 -5.19
CA GLN A 44 -0.23 15.41 -4.07
C GLN A 44 0.23 16.86 -3.86
N TYR A 45 -0.10 17.43 -2.71
CA TYR A 45 0.10 18.85 -2.41
C TYR A 45 -0.57 19.77 -3.45
N HIS A 46 0.23 20.46 -4.27
CA HIS A 46 -0.19 21.38 -5.32
C HIS A 46 0.15 20.86 -6.73
N ARG A 47 0.44 19.56 -6.86
CA ARG A 47 0.80 18.94 -8.13
C ARG A 47 -0.08 17.74 -8.41
N TYR A 48 -0.30 17.49 -9.69
CA TYR A 48 -0.85 16.23 -10.14
C TYR A 48 0.28 15.37 -10.66
N VAL A 49 0.23 14.10 -10.33
CA VAL A 49 1.29 13.14 -10.62
C VAL A 49 0.64 11.91 -11.24
N LEU A 50 1.08 11.55 -12.43
CA LEU A 50 0.68 10.32 -13.09
C LEU A 50 1.68 9.23 -12.72
N HIS A 51 1.20 8.27 -11.93
CA HIS A 51 1.88 7.01 -11.68
C HIS A 51 1.34 5.96 -12.64
N GLN A 52 2.23 5.19 -13.25
CA GLN A 52 1.84 4.08 -14.10
C GLN A 52 2.71 2.88 -13.74
N ALA A 53 2.15 1.70 -13.86
CA ALA A 53 2.89 0.47 -13.70
C ALA A 53 2.42 -0.58 -14.72
N VAL A 54 3.31 -1.53 -14.96
CA VAL A 54 3.04 -2.73 -15.73
C VAL A 54 3.14 -3.91 -14.77
N LEU A 55 2.06 -4.66 -14.67
CA LEU A 55 1.96 -5.90 -13.93
C LEU A 55 2.01 -7.05 -14.92
N ILE A 56 2.82 -8.05 -14.60
CA ILE A 56 2.90 -9.30 -15.35
C ILE A 56 2.53 -10.40 -14.38
N ASP A 57 1.39 -11.05 -14.64
CA ASP A 57 0.88 -12.13 -13.81
C ASP A 57 1.59 -13.45 -14.17
N GLY A 58 1.90 -14.23 -13.14
CA GLY A 58 2.52 -15.55 -13.24
C GLY A 58 2.30 -16.31 -11.93
N ARG A 59 3.26 -17.15 -11.52
CA ARG A 59 3.26 -17.69 -10.13
C ARG A 59 3.49 -16.63 -9.06
N GLU A 60 4.05 -15.49 -9.46
CA GLU A 60 4.26 -14.30 -8.63
C GLU A 60 3.84 -13.10 -9.45
N THR A 61 3.26 -12.07 -8.83
CA THR A 61 2.95 -10.82 -9.52
C THR A 61 4.23 -10.00 -9.63
N LYS A 62 4.66 -9.66 -10.86
CA LYS A 62 5.77 -8.73 -11.07
C LYS A 62 5.23 -7.36 -11.43
N GLN A 63 5.57 -6.35 -10.64
CA GLN A 63 5.22 -4.96 -10.91
C GLN A 63 6.46 -4.18 -11.33
N TYR A 64 6.32 -3.43 -12.43
CA TYR A 64 7.34 -2.50 -12.92
C TYR A 64 6.75 -1.10 -12.92
N ALA A 65 7.22 -0.24 -12.02
CA ALA A 65 6.82 1.16 -12.01
C ALA A 65 7.44 1.88 -13.22
N LEU A 66 6.62 2.63 -13.94
CA LEU A 66 7.08 3.51 -15.01
C LEU A 66 7.52 4.87 -14.42
N PRO A 67 8.34 5.64 -15.16
CA PRO A 67 8.74 6.97 -14.72
C PRO A 67 7.53 7.84 -14.37
N VAL A 68 7.60 8.42 -13.18
CA VAL A 68 6.55 9.31 -12.66
C VAL A 68 6.50 10.58 -13.48
N ARG A 69 5.29 10.96 -13.96
CA ARG A 69 5.09 12.17 -14.75
C ARG A 69 4.33 13.23 -13.96
N VAL A 70 4.89 14.43 -13.83
CA VAL A 70 4.15 15.59 -13.30
C VAL A 70 3.17 16.09 -14.35
N VAL A 71 1.92 16.28 -13.95
CA VAL A 71 0.83 16.79 -14.80
C VAL A 71 0.49 18.22 -14.37
N PRO A 72 0.60 19.21 -15.28
CA PRO A 72 0.15 20.56 -15.02
C PRO A 72 -1.35 20.63 -14.68
N PRO A 73 -1.79 21.50 -13.75
CA PRO A 73 -3.20 21.59 -13.34
C PRO A 73 -4.19 21.83 -14.49
N ASP A 74 -3.82 22.64 -15.48
CA ASP A 74 -4.60 22.95 -16.68
C ASP A 74 -4.72 21.75 -17.65
N SER A 75 -3.82 20.78 -17.54
CA SER A 75 -3.79 19.57 -18.38
C SER A 75 -4.53 18.37 -17.77
N VAL A 76 -4.98 18.47 -16.51
CA VAL A 76 -5.61 17.35 -15.78
C VAL A 76 -6.83 16.78 -16.51
N GLN A 77 -7.70 17.65 -17.03
CA GLN A 77 -8.91 17.21 -17.72
C GLN A 77 -8.59 16.44 -19.01
N PHE A 78 -7.64 16.96 -19.79
CA PHE A 78 -7.18 16.32 -21.02
C PHE A 78 -6.52 14.96 -20.74
N VAL A 79 -5.57 14.91 -19.80
CA VAL A 79 -4.93 13.65 -19.39
C VAL A 79 -5.96 12.64 -18.88
N THR A 80 -6.96 13.08 -18.11
CA THR A 80 -8.04 12.20 -17.64
C THR A 80 -8.86 11.64 -18.80
N HIS A 81 -9.17 12.47 -19.81
CA HIS A 81 -9.87 12.04 -21.01
C HIS A 81 -9.08 10.98 -21.79
N ASP A 82 -7.79 11.24 -22.04
CA ASP A 82 -6.90 10.30 -22.73
C ASP A 82 -6.78 8.96 -22.00
N LEU A 83 -6.64 9.01 -20.66
CA LEU A 83 -6.56 7.79 -19.85
C LEU A 83 -7.86 6.99 -19.91
N ARG A 84 -9.03 7.64 -19.96
CA ARG A 84 -10.32 6.93 -20.12
C ARG A 84 -10.46 6.26 -21.49
N ALA A 85 -9.82 6.79 -22.52
CA ALA A 85 -9.81 6.17 -23.84
C ALA A 85 -8.89 4.93 -23.91
N GLN A 86 -7.82 4.91 -23.11
CA GLN A 86 -6.80 3.86 -23.14
C GLN A 86 -7.00 2.76 -22.09
N TYR A 87 -7.66 3.09 -20.98
CA TYR A 87 -7.82 2.20 -19.83
C TYR A 87 -9.30 1.96 -19.57
N GLN A 88 -9.62 0.75 -19.11
CA GLN A 88 -10.90 0.47 -18.45
C GLN A 88 -10.94 1.29 -17.17
N TRP A 89 -11.53 2.48 -17.29
CA TRP A 89 -11.76 3.35 -16.15
C TRP A 89 -12.89 2.79 -15.30
N ARG A 90 -12.61 2.63 -14.02
CA ARG A 90 -13.61 2.31 -13.01
C ARG A 90 -13.59 3.47 -12.02
N PRO A 91 -14.68 4.24 -11.87
CA PRO A 91 -14.82 5.06 -10.68
C PRO A 91 -14.92 4.09 -9.51
N TRP A 92 -13.87 3.99 -8.69
CA TRP A 92 -13.87 3.20 -7.45
C TRP A 92 -14.87 3.73 -6.41
N VAL A 93 -15.57 4.82 -6.76
CA VAL A 93 -16.66 5.45 -6.02
C VAL A 93 -17.96 4.62 -6.06
N GLU A 94 -18.03 3.51 -6.81
CA GLU A 94 -19.20 2.63 -6.81
C GLU A 94 -19.13 1.53 -5.74
N LYS A 95 -19.29 1.94 -4.46
CA LYS A 95 -19.90 1.19 -3.33
C LYS A 95 -19.54 -0.29 -3.11
N GLN A 96 -18.44 -0.80 -3.65
CA GLN A 96 -18.02 -2.18 -3.42
C GLN A 96 -16.77 -2.18 -2.55
N SER A 97 -16.79 -3.02 -1.52
CA SER A 97 -15.62 -3.25 -0.70
C SER A 97 -14.48 -3.79 -1.56
N VAL A 98 -13.27 -3.32 -1.29
CA VAL A 98 -12.04 -3.73 -1.96
C VAL A 98 -11.19 -4.50 -0.98
N ILE A 99 -10.43 -5.49 -1.46
CA ILE A 99 -9.43 -6.17 -0.64
C ILE A 99 -8.10 -5.41 -0.71
N LEU A 100 -7.59 -5.01 0.45
CA LEU A 100 -6.19 -4.62 0.63
C LEU A 100 -5.42 -5.79 1.25
N PHE A 101 -4.36 -6.20 0.57
CA PHE A 101 -3.42 -7.21 1.02
C PHE A 101 -2.20 -6.49 1.61
N VAL A 102 -2.01 -6.61 2.92
CA VAL A 102 -0.78 -6.19 3.61
C VAL A 102 0.16 -7.39 3.73
N GLN A 103 1.35 -7.29 3.13
CA GLN A 103 2.43 -8.26 3.25
C GLN A 103 3.59 -7.61 4.00
N VAL A 104 4.12 -8.27 5.02
CA VAL A 104 5.26 -7.77 5.79
C VAL A 104 6.31 -8.87 5.92
N GLU A 105 7.49 -8.61 5.38
CA GLU A 105 8.62 -9.55 5.46
C GLU A 105 9.05 -9.72 6.94
N PRO A 106 9.48 -10.89 7.39
CA PRO A 106 10.01 -11.07 8.75
C PRO A 106 11.23 -10.16 9.00
N SER A 107 11.45 -9.78 10.27
CA SER A 107 12.71 -9.13 10.64
C SER A 107 13.91 -10.05 10.34
N GLN A 108 15.10 -9.48 10.15
CA GLN A 108 16.32 -10.27 9.87
C GLN A 108 16.58 -11.33 10.93
N ASP A 109 16.29 -11.02 12.20
CA ASP A 109 16.45 -11.94 13.34
C ASP A 109 15.52 -13.16 13.28
N ASN A 110 14.42 -13.06 12.51
CA ASN A 110 13.38 -14.07 12.41
C ASN A 110 13.36 -14.77 11.04
N GLN A 111 14.40 -14.62 10.22
CA GLN A 111 14.46 -15.23 8.87
C GLN A 111 14.80 -16.73 8.88
N GLU A 112 15.43 -17.24 9.94
CA GLU A 112 15.72 -18.67 10.02
C GLU A 112 14.44 -19.48 10.31
N GLU A 113 14.21 -20.56 9.56
CA GLU A 113 13.04 -21.45 9.69
C GLU A 113 13.15 -22.39 10.92
N THR A 114 13.36 -21.82 12.10
CA THR A 114 13.26 -22.57 13.36
C THR A 114 11.83 -22.51 13.90
N LEU A 115 11.40 -23.53 14.65
CA LEU A 115 10.07 -23.54 15.29
C LEU A 115 9.83 -22.31 16.17
N TRP A 116 10.87 -21.84 16.88
CA TRP A 116 10.81 -20.65 17.72
C TRP A 116 10.58 -19.38 16.91
N ASN A 117 11.25 -19.26 15.76
CA ASN A 117 11.07 -18.13 14.86
C ASN A 117 9.69 -18.15 14.20
N ILE A 118 9.17 -19.32 13.82
CA ILE A 118 7.80 -19.44 13.30
C ILE A 118 6.78 -18.95 14.33
N VAL A 119 6.90 -19.37 15.59
CA VAL A 119 6.02 -18.90 16.67
C VAL A 119 6.15 -17.38 16.88
N ALA A 120 7.38 -16.85 16.86
CA ALA A 120 7.62 -15.41 16.98
C ALA A 120 6.96 -14.62 15.83
N VAL A 121 7.11 -15.07 14.58
CA VAL A 121 6.51 -14.45 13.39
C VAL A 121 4.98 -14.55 13.42
N MET A 122 4.41 -15.68 13.86
CA MET A 122 2.95 -15.81 14.04
C MET A 122 2.42 -14.83 15.08
N ASN A 123 3.13 -14.68 16.19
CA ASN A 123 2.76 -13.73 17.25
C ASN A 123 2.86 -12.28 16.77
N GLU A 124 3.92 -11.96 16.03
CA GLU A 124 4.09 -10.65 15.41
C GLU A 124 2.96 -10.35 14.42
N ARG A 125 2.64 -11.29 13.53
CA ARG A 125 1.51 -11.17 12.60
C ARG A 125 0.19 -10.94 13.34
N ASN A 126 -0.12 -11.72 14.37
CA ASN A 126 -1.33 -11.55 15.17
C ASN A 126 -1.42 -10.16 15.80
N SER A 127 -0.30 -9.69 16.36
CA SER A 127 -0.23 -8.37 16.96
C SER A 127 -0.42 -7.27 15.92
N LEU A 128 0.17 -7.44 14.74
CA LEU A 128 0.07 -6.48 13.64
C LEU A 128 -1.34 -6.45 13.03
N GLU A 129 -1.96 -7.61 12.81
CA GLU A 129 -3.34 -7.73 12.34
C GLU A 129 -4.29 -7.00 13.28
N SER A 130 -4.18 -7.24 14.60
CA SER A 130 -5.02 -6.60 15.59
C SER A 130 -4.90 -5.07 15.58
N ASP A 131 -3.69 -4.54 15.45
CA ASP A 131 -3.46 -3.10 15.41
C ASP A 131 -3.99 -2.45 14.13
N LEU A 132 -3.72 -3.07 12.98
CA LEU A 132 -4.18 -2.60 11.68
C LEU A 132 -5.72 -2.65 11.60
N GLU A 133 -6.32 -3.74 12.05
CA GLU A 133 -7.77 -3.88 12.12
C GLU A 133 -8.38 -2.83 13.04
N LYS A 134 -7.84 -2.64 14.24
CA LYS A 134 -8.32 -1.63 15.18
C LYS A 134 -8.27 -0.24 14.57
N ALA A 135 -7.19 0.10 13.86
CA ALA A 135 -7.05 1.40 13.20
C ALA A 135 -8.11 1.60 12.11
N LEU A 136 -8.41 0.57 11.30
CA LEU A 136 -9.47 0.62 10.29
C LEU A 136 -10.88 0.69 10.92
N GLN A 137 -11.14 -0.08 11.96
CA GLN A 137 -12.43 -0.11 12.66
C GLN A 137 -12.73 1.24 13.33
N GLN A 138 -11.74 1.87 13.97
CA GLN A 138 -11.89 3.21 14.56
C GLN A 138 -12.31 4.27 13.53
N ALA A 139 -11.91 4.09 12.27
CA ALA A 139 -12.28 4.96 11.16
C ALA A 139 -13.57 4.51 10.43
N ASN A 140 -14.17 3.38 10.81
CA ASN A 140 -15.28 2.72 10.09
C ASN A 140 -14.95 2.40 8.62
N LEU A 141 -13.71 2.00 8.34
CA LEU A 141 -13.22 1.83 6.96
C LEU A 141 -13.01 0.37 6.54
N GLY A 142 -13.00 -0.59 7.47
CA GLY A 142 -12.79 -1.99 7.11
C GLY A 142 -12.59 -2.93 8.29
N LYS A 143 -12.30 -4.19 7.97
CA LYS A 143 -12.08 -5.30 8.90
C LYS A 143 -11.12 -6.33 8.31
N SER A 144 -10.47 -7.14 9.15
CA SER A 144 -9.69 -8.28 8.67
C SER A 144 -10.63 -9.36 8.11
N VAL A 145 -10.21 -10.02 7.03
CA VAL A 145 -10.95 -11.15 6.43
C VAL A 145 -10.11 -12.41 6.27
N GLY A 146 -8.83 -12.37 6.67
CA GLY A 146 -7.96 -13.52 6.66
C GLY A 146 -6.50 -13.15 6.82
N SER A 147 -5.71 -14.05 7.39
CA SER A 147 -4.28 -13.90 7.55
C SER A 147 -3.57 -15.24 7.53
N ASP A 148 -2.36 -15.26 6.99
CA ASP A 148 -1.52 -16.46 6.94
C ASP A 148 -0.03 -16.11 7.05
N LEU A 149 0.78 -17.16 7.16
CA LEU A 149 2.20 -17.08 6.85
C LEU A 149 2.41 -17.74 5.50
N GLY A 150 2.91 -16.98 4.54
CA GLY A 150 3.09 -17.43 3.17
C GLY A 150 4.34 -16.87 2.54
N PRO A 151 4.52 -17.09 1.23
CA PRO A 151 5.63 -16.49 0.50
C PRO A 151 5.59 -14.96 0.66
N GLY A 152 6.71 -14.35 1.02
CA GLY A 152 6.79 -12.91 1.31
C GLY A 152 6.50 -12.53 2.77
N GLY A 153 6.18 -13.48 3.64
CA GLY A 153 6.14 -13.29 5.10
C GLY A 153 4.74 -13.33 5.69
N MET A 154 4.44 -12.30 6.49
CA MET A 154 3.18 -12.14 7.21
C MET A 154 2.15 -11.51 6.27
N ASN A 155 1.11 -12.26 5.92
CA ASN A 155 0.08 -11.79 5.00
C ASN A 155 -1.23 -11.54 5.74
N ILE A 156 -1.86 -10.39 5.48
CA ILE A 156 -3.10 -9.98 6.13
C ILE A 156 -4.01 -9.33 5.08
N LEU A 157 -5.25 -9.79 4.99
CA LEU A 157 -6.26 -9.32 4.06
C LEU A 157 -7.29 -8.48 4.80
N PHE A 158 -7.53 -7.27 4.30
CA PHE A 158 -8.55 -6.36 4.79
C PHE A 158 -9.61 -6.11 3.73
N GLU A 159 -10.87 -6.28 4.11
CA GLU A 159 -11.99 -5.76 3.33
C GLU A 159 -12.23 -4.31 3.74
N VAL A 160 -12.09 -3.37 2.79
CA VAL A 160 -12.21 -1.94 3.04
C VAL A 160 -13.28 -1.27 2.18
N THR A 161 -14.02 -0.31 2.75
CA THR A 161 -15.10 0.42 2.07
C THR A 161 -14.61 1.62 1.27
N ASP A 162 -13.48 2.20 1.67
CA ASP A 162 -12.79 3.28 0.97
C ASP A 162 -11.27 3.02 1.01
N PRO A 163 -10.69 2.42 -0.05
CA PRO A 163 -9.27 2.10 -0.09
C PRO A 163 -8.38 3.35 -0.10
N VAL A 164 -8.86 4.50 -0.60
CA VAL A 164 -8.10 5.76 -0.64
C VAL A 164 -7.90 6.29 0.78
N SER A 165 -8.96 6.24 1.60
CA SER A 165 -8.89 6.65 3.01
C SER A 165 -8.26 5.60 3.91
N ALA A 166 -8.40 4.30 3.60
CA ALA A 166 -7.83 3.22 4.41
C ALA A 166 -6.30 3.13 4.30
N LEU A 167 -5.74 3.35 3.10
CA LEU A 167 -4.30 3.26 2.86
C LEU A 167 -3.44 4.10 3.82
N PRO A 168 -3.70 5.41 4.05
CA PRO A 168 -2.90 6.21 4.99
C PRO A 168 -3.00 5.73 6.43
N ILE A 169 -4.12 5.14 6.83
CA ILE A 169 -4.30 4.61 8.19
C ILE A 169 -3.44 3.37 8.38
N LEU A 170 -3.46 2.45 7.40
CA LEU A 170 -2.61 1.26 7.42
C LEU A 170 -1.12 1.62 7.39
N VAL A 171 -0.71 2.55 6.52
CA VAL A 171 0.69 3.02 6.46
C VAL A 171 1.14 3.60 7.80
N ARG A 172 0.33 4.45 8.44
CA ARG A 172 0.65 5.01 9.76
C ARG A 172 0.77 3.96 10.85
N ALA A 173 -0.09 2.95 10.83
CA ALA A 173 -0.03 1.85 11.79
C ALA A 173 1.23 0.99 11.57
N LEU A 174 1.64 0.76 10.32
CA LEU A 174 2.91 0.11 9.99
C LEU A 174 4.13 0.94 10.44
N GLU A 175 4.10 2.26 10.21
CA GLU A 175 5.14 3.19 10.67
C GLU A 175 5.24 3.21 12.20
N ALA A 176 4.11 3.23 12.91
CA ALA A 176 4.08 3.19 14.37
C ALA A 176 4.69 1.89 14.95
N ARG A 177 4.66 0.80 14.18
CA ARG A 177 5.33 -0.47 14.51
C ARG A 177 6.76 -0.55 13.99
N GLY A 178 7.23 0.43 13.20
CA GLY A 178 8.56 0.43 12.58
C GLY A 178 8.76 -0.67 11.55
N VAL A 179 7.70 -1.06 10.82
CA VAL A 179 7.71 -2.17 9.87
C VAL A 179 7.44 -1.73 8.43
N GLU A 180 7.28 -0.44 8.20
CA GLU A 180 6.83 0.12 6.93
C GLU A 180 7.81 -0.13 5.77
N GLN A 181 9.12 -0.17 6.03
CA GLN A 181 10.14 -0.41 4.99
C GLN A 181 10.06 -1.83 4.40
N ARG A 182 9.65 -2.79 5.24
CA ARG A 182 9.49 -4.21 4.90
C ARG A 182 8.03 -4.59 4.60
N ALA A 183 7.14 -3.60 4.57
CA ALA A 183 5.74 -3.80 4.27
C ALA A 183 5.41 -3.43 2.81
N ARG A 184 4.49 -4.18 2.22
CA ARG A 184 3.84 -3.88 0.95
C ARG A 184 2.34 -3.89 1.18
N ILE A 185 1.64 -2.92 0.61
CA ILE A 185 0.17 -2.94 0.57
C ILE A 185 -0.21 -3.04 -0.89
N ALA A 186 -0.90 -4.13 -1.22
CA ALA A 186 -1.43 -4.36 -2.54
C ALA A 186 -2.95 -4.29 -2.53
N ARG A 187 -3.53 -3.79 -3.62
CA ARG A 187 -4.96 -3.60 -3.80
C ARG A 187 -5.46 -4.58 -4.84
N ARG A 188 -6.52 -5.33 -4.52
CA ARG A 188 -7.15 -6.24 -5.47
C ARG A 188 -7.76 -5.47 -6.63
N LEU A 189 -7.48 -5.91 -7.85
CA LEU A 189 -8.02 -5.33 -9.08
C LEU A 189 -9.23 -6.17 -9.53
N PRO A 190 -10.43 -5.58 -9.68
CA PRO A 190 -11.63 -6.30 -10.07
C PRO A 190 -11.68 -6.49 -11.60
N THR A 191 -10.68 -7.16 -12.16
CA THR A 191 -10.60 -7.48 -13.60
C THR A 191 -11.67 -8.50 -14.00
N THR A 192 -11.94 -9.50 -13.15
CA THR A 192 -13.06 -10.45 -13.24
C THR A 192 -13.53 -10.88 -11.83
N PRO A 193 -14.75 -11.43 -11.64
CA PRO A 193 -15.26 -11.83 -10.32
C PRO A 193 -14.36 -12.82 -9.56
N ASN A 194 -13.64 -13.67 -10.30
CA ASN A 194 -12.78 -14.72 -9.74
C ASN A 194 -11.30 -14.33 -9.75
N ASP A 195 -10.97 -13.09 -10.11
CA ASP A 195 -9.58 -12.67 -10.25
C ASP A 195 -8.97 -12.28 -8.92
N TRP A 196 -7.73 -12.72 -8.68
CA TRP A 196 -6.94 -12.39 -7.50
C TRP A 196 -5.69 -11.59 -7.90
N ARG A 197 -5.81 -10.76 -8.93
CA ARG A 197 -4.76 -9.80 -9.29
C ARG A 197 -4.67 -8.68 -8.29
N TYR A 198 -3.44 -8.33 -7.96
CA TYR A 198 -3.13 -7.25 -7.03
C TYR A 198 -2.13 -6.29 -7.64
N GLU A 199 -2.32 -5.00 -7.38
CA GLU A 199 -1.33 -3.96 -7.61
C GLU A 199 -0.76 -3.50 -6.29
N VAL A 200 0.57 -3.41 -6.18
CA VAL A 200 1.21 -2.81 -5.02
C VAL A 200 1.03 -1.30 -5.08
N VAL A 201 0.21 -0.78 -4.18
CA VAL A 201 -0.10 0.65 -4.02
C VAL A 201 0.77 1.34 -2.96
N TYR A 202 1.45 0.56 -2.11
CA TYR A 202 2.47 1.05 -1.19
C TYR A 202 3.68 0.10 -1.14
N PRO A 203 4.92 0.61 -1.33
CA PRO A 203 5.23 1.99 -1.70
C PRO A 203 4.78 2.30 -3.14
N VAL A 204 4.42 3.56 -3.42
CA VAL A 204 3.77 3.97 -4.69
C VAL A 204 4.65 3.77 -5.94
N ASN A 205 5.96 3.64 -5.76
CA ASN A 205 6.96 3.43 -6.81
C ASN A 205 7.52 2.00 -6.79
N PHE A 206 6.83 1.07 -6.13
CA PHE A 206 7.27 -0.31 -6.03
C PHE A 206 7.55 -0.92 -7.41
N SER A 207 8.77 -1.44 -7.57
CA SER A 207 9.17 -2.30 -8.68
C SER A 207 9.79 -3.55 -8.11
N GLY A 208 9.21 -4.70 -8.40
CA GLY A 208 9.64 -5.96 -7.81
C GLY A 208 8.59 -7.06 -7.90
N LYS A 209 8.82 -8.09 -7.11
CA LYS A 209 7.92 -9.24 -6.98
C LYS A 209 7.02 -9.05 -5.78
N PHE A 210 5.73 -9.34 -5.96
CA PHE A 210 4.75 -9.40 -4.92
C PHE A 210 4.09 -10.77 -4.95
N ASN A 211 4.13 -11.46 -3.82
CA ASN A 211 3.62 -12.81 -3.69
C ASN A 211 2.16 -12.75 -3.27
N SER A 212 1.26 -12.85 -4.25
CA SER A 212 -0.17 -12.66 -4.08
C SER A 212 -0.98 -13.95 -3.90
N MET A 213 -0.32 -15.02 -3.41
CA MET A 213 -0.72 -16.45 -3.36
C MET A 213 0.01 -17.32 -4.37
#